data_AF-A0A2M8PU06-F1
#
_entry.id   AF-A0A2M8PU06-F1
#
_cell.length_a   1.000
_cell.length_b   1.000
_cell.length_c   1.000
_cell.angle_alpha   90.00
_cell.angle_beta   90.00
_cell.angle_gamma   90.00
#
_symmetry.space_group_name_H-M   'P 1'
#
loop_
_entity.id
_entity.type
_entity.pdbx_description
1 polymer ?
#
loop_
_entity_poly.entity_id
_entity_poly.type
_entity_poly.pdbx_seq_one_letter_code
_entity_poly.pdbx_strand_id
1 'polypeptide(L)'
;MGGINMGTVTVEDSLFTNLRGIGLQTAAEGTSTLVSVLQRNTFRDAVTTGLGGINGLVTSASNSGNHTITIDSNDFDDVQIAAGNAGSLVVTAFDTSTLNATINNNRFIDLDTDGNVVTDAQAIRVVSEQTGGGPVNVTISNNTLNNIGRQAIFISTRNQAPDVDINISNNIIGNLVPVGFTNRDAISISAEDDSNLDVLLTGNNVTSNTTTQEVLNIFTDRVTGGNTPVLNATIDNSSGTGNTFTNSNGGGADNVVIETLDVAETICVNMSGNTIAGVNTIDLTHSGGTFNVTQASEAAMEAANGGANVIPTGTVTFNQPACALPTIP
;
A
#
# COMPACT_ATOMS: atom_id res chain seq x y z
N MET A 1 -1.68 -0.77 -35.21
CA MET A 1 -0.95 0.50 -35.07
C MET A 1 0.25 0.19 -34.19
N GLY A 2 1.47 0.38 -34.70
CA GLY A 2 2.68 0.02 -33.95
C GLY A 2 2.86 0.97 -32.78
N GLY A 3 2.98 0.44 -31.56
CA GLY A 3 3.23 1.24 -30.36
C GLY A 3 4.51 2.06 -30.51
N ILE A 4 4.48 3.31 -30.08
CA ILE A 4 5.68 4.14 -29.98
C ILE A 4 6.45 3.64 -28.75
N ASN A 5 7.61 3.03 -28.97
CA ASN A 5 8.53 2.72 -27.89
C ASN A 5 9.19 4.04 -27.46
N MET A 6 8.67 4.66 -26.39
CA MET A 6 9.35 5.77 -25.76
C MET A 6 10.49 5.15 -24.96
N GLY A 7 11.73 5.43 -25.35
CA GLY A 7 12.91 4.83 -24.72
C GLY A 7 13.00 5.09 -23.20
N THR A 8 14.10 4.69 -22.60
CA THR A 8 14.32 4.90 -21.17
C THR A 8 14.39 6.39 -20.80
N VAL A 9 13.62 6.80 -19.79
CA VAL A 9 13.76 8.09 -19.10
C VAL A 9 14.54 7.83 -17.82
N THR A 10 15.64 8.55 -17.62
CA THR A 10 16.43 8.50 -16.39
C THR A 10 16.49 9.88 -15.78
N VAL A 11 16.12 9.98 -14.51
CA VAL A 11 16.32 11.17 -13.68
C VAL A 11 17.06 10.73 -12.43
N GLU A 12 18.27 11.23 -12.28
CA GLU A 12 19.14 10.87 -11.17
C GLU A 12 19.87 12.06 -10.57
N ASP A 13 20.25 11.91 -9.30
CA ASP A 13 21.10 12.85 -8.57
C ASP A 13 20.58 14.30 -8.61
N SER A 14 19.26 14.47 -8.68
CA SER A 14 18.59 15.76 -8.85
C SER A 14 17.98 16.27 -7.54
N LEU A 15 18.01 17.59 -7.35
CA LEU A 15 17.38 18.26 -6.21
C LEU A 15 16.12 19.01 -6.65
N PHE A 16 14.99 18.61 -6.08
CA PHE A 16 13.68 19.24 -6.22
C PHE A 16 13.32 19.93 -4.91
N THR A 17 13.48 21.25 -4.84
CA THR A 17 13.26 22.01 -3.60
C THR A 17 12.37 23.23 -3.81
N ASN A 18 11.61 23.63 -2.78
CA ASN A 18 10.75 24.82 -2.81
C ASN A 18 9.71 24.81 -3.95
N LEU A 19 9.24 23.63 -4.34
CA LEU A 19 8.27 23.49 -5.43
C LEU A 19 6.83 23.68 -4.96
N ARG A 20 5.95 23.94 -5.93
CA ARG A 20 4.50 23.90 -5.80
C ARG A 20 3.97 22.93 -6.85
N GLY A 21 3.23 21.90 -6.45
CA GLY A 21 2.72 20.86 -7.35
C GLY A 21 3.70 19.70 -7.55
N ILE A 22 3.54 18.94 -8.63
CA ILE A 22 4.30 17.69 -8.85
C ILE A 22 5.79 18.01 -9.11
N GLY A 23 6.68 17.34 -8.37
CA GLY A 23 8.13 17.51 -8.53
C GLY A 23 8.66 16.83 -9.80
N LEU A 24 8.27 15.57 -10.00
CA LEU A 24 8.58 14.80 -11.18
C LEU A 24 7.38 13.96 -11.62
N GLN A 25 7.13 13.90 -12.93
CA GLN A 25 6.08 13.08 -13.51
C GLN A 25 6.58 12.29 -14.72
N THR A 26 6.28 10.99 -14.75
CA THR A 26 6.51 10.12 -15.91
C THR A 26 5.26 9.30 -16.20
N ALA A 27 4.80 9.26 -17.45
CA ALA A 27 3.59 8.53 -17.82
C ALA A 27 3.78 7.76 -19.14
N ALA A 28 3.34 6.50 -19.16
CA ALA A 28 3.16 5.73 -20.38
C ALA A 28 1.69 5.83 -20.80
N GLU A 29 1.41 6.52 -21.90
CA GLU A 29 0.03 6.71 -22.39
C GLU A 29 -0.17 6.07 -23.76
N GLY A 30 -1.41 5.65 -24.04
CA GLY A 30 -1.73 5.03 -25.32
C GLY A 30 -1.00 3.69 -25.46
N THR A 31 -0.72 3.26 -26.69
CA THR A 31 0.02 2.00 -26.95
C THR A 31 1.54 2.13 -26.72
N SER A 32 2.00 3.11 -25.93
CA SER A 32 3.42 3.34 -25.71
C SER A 32 4.02 2.36 -24.71
N THR A 33 5.33 2.14 -24.83
CA THR A 33 6.14 1.52 -23.79
C THR A 33 7.08 2.57 -23.24
N LEU A 34 7.23 2.64 -21.91
CA LEU A 34 8.16 3.53 -21.22
C LEU A 34 8.90 2.76 -20.13
N VAL A 35 10.19 3.03 -20.00
CA VAL A 35 11.00 2.60 -18.86
C VAL A 35 11.47 3.85 -18.11
N SER A 36 11.09 4.00 -16.85
CA SER A 36 11.52 5.13 -16.00
C SER A 36 12.47 4.66 -14.92
N VAL A 37 13.64 5.27 -14.83
CA VAL A 37 14.64 5.05 -13.78
C VAL A 37 14.83 6.34 -13.00
N LEU A 38 14.30 6.37 -11.78
CA LEU A 38 14.14 7.56 -10.95
C LEU A 38 14.88 7.33 -9.65
N GLN A 39 16.14 7.76 -9.57
CA GLN A 39 17.03 7.31 -8.51
C GLN A 39 17.89 8.40 -7.89
N ARG A 40 18.19 8.30 -6.59
CA ARG A 40 19.06 9.24 -5.88
C ARG A 40 18.62 10.71 -5.99
N ASN A 41 17.34 10.96 -6.21
CA ASN A 41 16.79 12.30 -6.22
C ASN A 41 16.40 12.72 -4.80
N THR A 42 16.47 14.01 -4.52
CA THR A 42 16.01 14.61 -3.27
C THR A 42 14.83 15.52 -3.53
N PHE A 43 13.74 15.30 -2.80
CA PHE A 43 12.55 16.14 -2.76
C PHE A 43 12.47 16.79 -1.38
N ARG A 44 12.56 18.12 -1.30
CA ARG A 44 12.63 18.82 0.00
C ARG A 44 11.93 20.17 0.07
N ASP A 45 11.57 20.61 1.26
CA ASP A 45 11.12 21.97 1.58
C ASP A 45 9.91 22.39 0.73
N ALA A 46 8.82 21.61 0.75
CA ALA A 46 7.60 21.97 0.03
C ALA A 46 6.96 23.22 0.64
N VAL A 47 6.58 24.21 -0.19
CA VAL A 47 6.06 25.49 0.33
C VAL A 47 4.64 25.35 0.90
N THR A 48 4.51 25.48 2.22
CA THR A 48 3.32 25.19 3.05
C THR A 48 2.10 26.12 2.91
N THR A 49 2.18 27.20 2.12
CA THR A 49 1.11 28.22 2.05
C THR A 49 0.36 28.20 0.71
N GLY A 50 -0.97 27.99 0.76
CA GLY A 50 -1.90 27.98 -0.38
C GLY A 50 -2.28 26.58 -0.88
N LEU A 51 -2.62 26.41 -2.17
CA LEU A 51 -2.72 25.11 -2.85
C LEU A 51 -1.34 24.42 -3.01
N GLY A 52 -0.34 24.85 -2.25
CA GLY A 52 1.06 24.47 -2.39
C GLY A 52 1.38 23.27 -1.52
N GLY A 53 1.49 22.13 -2.17
CA GLY A 53 2.27 20.99 -1.69
C GLY A 53 2.89 20.30 -2.90
N ILE A 54 3.78 19.34 -2.69
CA ILE A 54 4.43 18.55 -3.71
C ILE A 54 3.91 17.11 -3.63
N ASN A 55 3.36 16.59 -4.72
CA ASN A 55 3.45 15.15 -4.95
C ASN A 55 4.88 14.96 -5.46
N GLY A 56 5.79 14.52 -4.60
CA GLY A 56 7.22 14.43 -4.93
C GLY A 56 7.41 13.78 -6.30
N LEU A 57 6.84 12.59 -6.46
CA LEU A 57 6.94 11.80 -7.67
C LEU A 57 5.61 11.16 -8.05
N VAL A 58 5.18 11.35 -9.30
CA VAL A 58 3.98 10.73 -9.87
C VAL A 58 4.35 9.91 -11.09
N THR A 59 3.97 8.64 -11.09
CA THR A 59 4.20 7.73 -12.21
C THR A 59 2.90 7.03 -12.59
N SER A 60 2.65 6.88 -13.90
CA SER A 60 1.42 6.24 -14.35
C SER A 60 1.53 5.47 -15.65
N ALA A 61 0.61 4.52 -15.83
CA ALA A 61 0.33 3.89 -17.12
C ALA A 61 -1.17 4.05 -17.43
N SER A 62 -1.54 4.45 -18.65
CA SER A 62 -2.94 4.66 -19.03
C SER A 62 -3.19 4.31 -20.50
N ASN A 63 -4.46 4.12 -20.88
CA ASN A 63 -4.87 3.89 -22.28
C ASN A 63 -4.07 2.81 -23.05
N SER A 64 -3.85 1.64 -22.43
CA SER A 64 -3.00 0.55 -22.95
C SER A 64 -1.48 0.78 -22.89
N GLY A 65 -1.03 1.73 -22.08
CA GLY A 65 0.39 2.01 -21.88
C GLY A 65 1.08 0.88 -21.12
N ASN A 66 2.34 0.63 -21.46
CA ASN A 66 3.19 -0.31 -20.73
C ASN A 66 4.31 0.47 -20.04
N HIS A 67 4.32 0.49 -18.70
CA HIS A 67 5.30 1.25 -17.93
C HIS A 67 6.10 0.33 -17.01
N THR A 68 7.41 0.32 -17.17
CA THR A 68 8.34 -0.24 -16.17
C THR A 68 9.01 0.89 -15.41
N ILE A 69 8.95 0.86 -14.08
CA ILE A 69 9.35 1.96 -13.20
C ILE A 69 10.33 1.41 -12.15
N THR A 70 11.47 2.07 -12.01
CA THR A 70 12.41 1.87 -10.91
C THR A 70 12.54 3.17 -10.13
N ILE A 71 12.18 3.14 -8.86
CA ILE A 71 12.27 4.26 -7.92
C ILE A 71 13.20 3.82 -6.79
N ASP A 72 14.47 4.21 -6.87
CA ASP A 72 15.51 3.68 -5.99
C ASP A 72 16.30 4.78 -5.27
N SER A 73 16.52 4.61 -3.97
CA SER A 73 17.44 5.46 -3.21
C SER A 73 17.11 6.96 -3.25
N ASN A 74 15.84 7.35 -3.40
CA ASN A 74 15.42 8.75 -3.34
C ASN A 74 15.16 9.16 -1.88
N ASP A 75 15.28 10.46 -1.61
CA ASP A 75 15.05 11.08 -0.29
C ASP A 75 13.90 12.09 -0.40
N PHE A 76 12.81 11.82 0.32
CA PHE A 76 11.64 12.69 0.47
C PHE A 76 11.65 13.21 1.91
N ASP A 77 12.01 14.47 2.09
CA ASP A 77 12.25 15.07 3.41
C ASP A 77 11.47 16.38 3.52
N ASP A 78 10.57 16.50 4.49
CA ASP A 78 9.68 17.67 4.60
C ASP A 78 8.90 17.96 3.30
N VAL A 79 8.31 16.90 2.75
CA VAL A 79 7.40 16.99 1.60
C VAL A 79 5.97 17.12 2.12
N GLN A 80 5.33 18.22 1.75
CA GLN A 80 3.96 18.56 2.13
C GLN A 80 3.05 18.22 0.97
N ILE A 81 1.96 17.49 1.17
CA ILE A 81 1.09 17.04 0.07
C ILE A 81 0.08 18.14 -0.27
N ALA A 82 -0.07 18.46 -1.56
CA ALA A 82 -0.97 19.55 -1.94
C ALA A 82 -2.43 19.17 -1.63
N ALA A 83 -3.24 20.15 -1.19
CA ALA A 83 -4.67 19.94 -1.01
C ALA A 83 -5.33 19.42 -2.31
N GLY A 84 -6.05 18.30 -2.22
CA GLY A 84 -6.68 17.63 -3.36
C GLY A 84 -5.81 16.61 -4.09
N ASN A 85 -4.55 16.46 -3.68
CA ASN A 85 -3.69 15.37 -4.10
C ASN A 85 -3.56 14.32 -3.00
N ALA A 86 -3.08 13.14 -3.39
CA ALA A 86 -2.79 12.03 -2.50
C ALA A 86 -1.39 11.49 -2.81
N GLY A 87 -0.56 11.30 -1.78
CA GLY A 87 0.75 10.66 -1.93
C GLY A 87 1.94 11.60 -2.17
N SER A 88 3.05 11.36 -1.49
CA SER A 88 4.37 11.92 -1.85
C SER A 88 5.00 11.16 -3.02
N LEU A 89 4.81 9.85 -3.06
CA LEU A 89 5.08 8.99 -4.19
C LEU A 89 3.78 8.31 -4.65
N VAL A 90 3.44 8.48 -5.92
CA VAL A 90 2.22 7.94 -6.51
C VAL A 90 2.57 7.05 -7.69
N VAL A 91 2.05 5.82 -7.68
CA VAL A 91 2.11 4.87 -8.78
C VAL A 91 0.68 4.48 -9.14
N THR A 92 0.25 4.79 -10.37
CA THR A 92 -1.13 4.51 -10.80
C THR A 92 -1.21 3.81 -12.14
N ALA A 93 -2.01 2.75 -12.21
CA ALA A 93 -2.39 2.10 -13.46
C ALA A 93 -3.86 2.42 -13.80
N PHE A 94 -4.13 2.81 -15.05
CA PHE A 94 -5.46 3.14 -15.54
C PHE A 94 -5.83 2.31 -16.78
N ASP A 95 -7.13 2.18 -17.03
CA ASP A 95 -7.71 1.59 -18.24
C ASP A 95 -7.19 0.17 -18.53
N THR A 96 -6.63 -0.06 -19.72
CA THR A 96 -6.13 -1.36 -20.19
C THR A 96 -4.60 -1.46 -20.12
N SER A 97 -3.95 -0.69 -19.25
CA SER A 97 -2.49 -0.58 -19.16
C SER A 97 -1.80 -1.83 -18.57
N THR A 98 -0.46 -1.82 -18.57
CA THR A 98 0.40 -2.75 -17.82
C THR A 98 1.42 -1.93 -17.06
N LEU A 99 1.65 -2.27 -15.79
CA LEU A 99 2.56 -1.51 -14.94
C LEU A 99 3.43 -2.45 -14.11
N ASN A 100 4.74 -2.22 -14.13
CA ASN A 100 5.70 -2.93 -13.30
C ASN A 100 6.53 -1.89 -12.54
N ALA A 101 6.38 -1.78 -11.23
CA ALA A 101 7.10 -0.81 -10.42
C ALA A 101 7.92 -1.47 -9.31
N THR A 102 9.16 -1.00 -9.15
CA THR A 102 10.01 -1.31 -8.00
C THR A 102 10.30 -0.01 -7.24
N ILE A 103 9.87 0.04 -5.98
CA ILE A 103 10.08 1.16 -5.06
C ILE A 103 11.00 0.66 -3.95
N ASN A 104 12.29 0.94 -4.08
CA ASN A 104 13.33 0.32 -3.26
C ASN A 104 14.26 1.34 -2.59
N ASN A 105 14.72 1.06 -1.37
CA ASN A 105 15.74 1.86 -0.67
C ASN A 105 15.44 3.37 -0.53
N ASN A 106 14.18 3.81 -0.62
CA ASN A 106 13.84 5.23 -0.48
C ASN A 106 13.67 5.62 0.98
N ARG A 107 13.89 6.90 1.27
CA ARG A 107 13.68 7.50 2.59
C ARG A 107 12.54 8.53 2.50
N PHE A 108 11.56 8.43 3.40
CA PHE A 108 10.42 9.32 3.50
C PHE A 108 10.32 9.83 4.94
N ILE A 109 10.52 11.13 5.14
CA ILE A 109 10.69 11.72 6.47
C ILE A 109 9.95 13.03 6.57
N ASP A 110 9.33 13.24 7.72
CA ASP A 110 8.65 14.48 8.09
C ASP A 110 7.61 14.88 7.02
N LEU A 111 6.82 13.90 6.57
CA LEU A 111 5.83 14.13 5.51
C LEU A 111 4.54 14.71 6.08
N ASP A 112 4.17 15.88 5.60
CA ASP A 112 2.91 16.56 5.94
C ASP A 112 2.67 16.69 7.45
N THR A 113 3.71 17.12 8.19
CA THR A 113 3.70 17.21 9.66
C THR A 113 3.24 18.56 10.21
N ASP A 114 2.96 19.54 9.34
CA ASP A 114 2.93 20.97 9.69
C ASP A 114 1.58 21.49 10.20
N GLY A 115 0.65 20.62 10.58
CA GLY A 115 -0.66 21.06 11.09
C GLY A 115 -1.70 21.34 10.01
N ASN A 116 -1.32 21.34 8.73
CA ASN A 116 -2.25 21.50 7.62
C ASN A 116 -3.06 20.20 7.43
N VAL A 117 -4.39 20.33 7.36
CA VAL A 117 -5.28 19.16 7.23
C VAL A 117 -5.30 18.71 5.77
N VAL A 118 -4.42 17.79 5.39
CA VAL A 118 -4.52 17.07 4.12
C VAL A 118 -5.11 15.69 4.38
N THR A 119 -6.28 15.45 3.79
CA THR A 119 -7.03 14.21 4.02
C THR A 119 -6.44 13.00 3.31
N ASP A 120 -5.35 13.10 2.57
CA ASP A 120 -4.77 11.95 1.83
C ASP A 120 -3.24 11.97 1.89
N ALA A 121 -2.72 12.30 3.08
CA ALA A 121 -1.29 12.37 3.36
C ALA A 121 -0.62 10.98 3.43
N GLN A 122 -0.34 10.41 2.26
CA GLN A 122 0.25 9.09 2.07
C GLN A 122 1.73 9.25 1.70
N ALA A 123 2.64 8.45 2.26
CA ALA A 123 4.02 8.47 1.77
C ALA A 123 4.09 7.80 0.40
N ILE A 124 3.66 6.53 0.34
CA ILE A 124 3.58 5.74 -0.88
C ILE A 124 2.12 5.40 -1.15
N ARG A 125 1.65 5.74 -2.36
CA ARG A 125 0.31 5.46 -2.85
C ARG A 125 0.39 4.64 -4.12
N VAL A 126 -0.21 3.46 -4.12
CA VAL A 126 -0.38 2.61 -5.30
C VAL A 126 -1.86 2.43 -5.58
N VAL A 127 -2.29 2.76 -6.79
CA VAL A 127 -3.67 2.51 -7.21
C VAL A 127 -3.74 1.85 -8.57
N SER A 128 -4.60 0.85 -8.69
CA SER A 128 -5.01 0.30 -9.98
C SER A 128 -6.47 0.64 -10.21
N GLU A 129 -6.75 1.42 -11.24
CA GLU A 129 -8.09 1.79 -11.73
C GLU A 129 -8.23 1.30 -13.17
N GLN A 130 -8.17 -0.02 -13.34
CA GLN A 130 -8.10 -0.68 -14.63
C GLN A 130 -9.36 -1.48 -14.94
N THR A 131 -9.80 -1.48 -16.19
CA THR A 131 -10.84 -2.38 -16.68
C THR A 131 -10.31 -3.18 -17.87
N GLY A 132 -10.10 -4.48 -17.68
CA GLY A 132 -9.59 -5.38 -18.74
C GLY A 132 -8.14 -5.08 -19.17
N GLY A 133 -7.32 -4.54 -18.26
CA GLY A 133 -5.89 -4.30 -18.49
C GLY A 133 -5.00 -5.52 -18.35
N GLY A 134 -3.70 -5.30 -18.58
CA GLY A 134 -2.66 -6.25 -18.25
C GLY A 134 -2.22 -6.12 -16.78
N PRO A 135 -1.25 -6.95 -16.35
CA PRO A 135 -0.88 -7.06 -14.94
C PRO A 135 -0.31 -5.75 -14.36
N VAL A 136 -0.58 -5.53 -13.08
CA VAL A 136 0.02 -4.46 -12.28
C VAL A 136 0.85 -5.08 -11.17
N ASN A 137 2.16 -5.05 -11.34
CA ASN A 137 3.12 -5.65 -10.41
C ASN A 137 3.88 -4.56 -9.67
N VAL A 138 3.78 -4.49 -8.35
CA VAL A 138 4.50 -3.50 -7.54
C VAL A 138 5.25 -4.14 -6.40
N THR A 139 6.56 -3.91 -6.35
CA THR A 139 7.41 -4.24 -5.20
C THR A 139 7.76 -2.98 -4.44
N ILE A 140 7.49 -2.95 -3.13
CA ILE A 140 7.82 -1.89 -2.19
C ILE A 140 8.78 -2.48 -1.16
N SER A 141 10.07 -2.19 -1.26
CA SER A 141 11.06 -2.85 -0.39
C SER A 141 12.16 -1.96 0.17
N ASN A 142 12.65 -2.33 1.36
CA ASN A 142 13.80 -1.68 2.00
C ASN A 142 13.65 -0.15 2.17
N ASN A 143 12.43 0.37 2.20
CA ASN A 143 12.20 1.81 2.39
C ASN A 143 12.16 2.15 3.89
N THR A 144 12.59 3.35 4.23
CA THR A 144 12.45 3.92 5.59
C THR A 144 11.42 5.04 5.55
N LEU A 145 10.30 4.86 6.24
CA LEU A 145 9.21 5.83 6.35
C LEU A 145 9.07 6.23 7.82
N ASN A 146 9.32 7.49 8.16
CA ASN A 146 9.19 7.93 9.55
C ASN A 146 8.67 9.36 9.68
N ASN A 147 7.88 9.61 10.74
CA ASN A 147 7.22 10.91 10.94
C ASN A 147 6.32 11.27 9.76
N ILE A 148 5.32 10.40 9.51
CA ILE A 148 4.37 10.56 8.41
C ILE A 148 3.03 11.06 8.97
N GLY A 149 2.47 12.10 8.35
CA GLY A 149 1.28 12.80 8.82
C GLY A 149 0.01 11.95 8.91
N ARG A 150 -0.14 10.91 8.07
CA ARG A 150 -1.32 10.04 8.07
C ARG A 150 -1.06 8.56 7.75
N GLN A 151 -0.67 8.20 6.52
CA GLN A 151 -0.48 6.80 6.10
C GLN A 151 0.90 6.60 5.49
N ALA A 152 1.58 5.53 5.86
CA ALA A 152 2.87 5.22 5.26
C ALA A 152 2.68 4.57 3.88
N ILE A 153 1.87 3.51 3.80
CA ILE A 153 1.60 2.80 2.54
C ILE A 153 0.10 2.66 2.35
N PHE A 154 -0.38 3.07 1.18
CA PHE A 154 -1.75 2.88 0.75
C PHE A 154 -1.79 2.17 -0.59
N ILE A 155 -2.55 1.07 -0.63
CA ILE A 155 -2.80 0.26 -1.82
C ILE A 155 -4.32 0.19 -2.02
N SER A 156 -4.80 0.44 -3.25
CA SER A 156 -6.21 0.24 -3.57
C SER A 156 -6.36 -0.20 -5.03
N THR A 157 -7.10 -1.28 -5.25
CA THR A 157 -7.52 -1.71 -6.59
C THR A 157 -8.99 -1.41 -6.80
N ARG A 158 -9.36 -0.95 -8.00
CA ARG A 158 -10.68 -0.44 -8.32
C ARG A 158 -11.05 -0.76 -9.77
N ASN A 159 -12.34 -0.63 -10.07
CA ASN A 159 -12.88 -0.60 -11.42
C ASN A 159 -12.57 -1.87 -12.25
N GLN A 160 -12.55 -3.03 -11.60
CA GLN A 160 -12.34 -4.36 -12.20
C GLN A 160 -10.90 -4.63 -12.63
N ALA A 161 -9.94 -4.26 -11.77
CA ALA A 161 -8.52 -4.50 -12.03
C ALA A 161 -8.24 -6.02 -12.00
N PRO A 162 -7.94 -6.64 -13.15
CA PRO A 162 -8.06 -8.10 -13.28
C PRO A 162 -6.92 -8.88 -12.62
N ASP A 163 -5.77 -8.23 -12.42
CA ASP A 163 -4.54 -8.87 -11.95
C ASP A 163 -3.61 -7.81 -11.35
N VAL A 164 -3.58 -7.72 -10.02
CA VAL A 164 -2.73 -6.79 -9.28
C VAL A 164 -1.93 -7.55 -8.24
N ASP A 165 -0.62 -7.46 -8.36
CA ASP A 165 0.35 -8.17 -7.54
C ASP A 165 1.20 -7.19 -6.73
N ILE A 166 1.13 -7.27 -5.41
CA ILE A 166 1.83 -6.34 -4.50
C ILE A 166 2.75 -7.11 -3.55
N ASN A 167 4.03 -6.76 -3.55
CA ASN A 167 4.99 -7.27 -2.57
C ASN A 167 5.52 -6.11 -1.71
N ILE A 168 5.28 -6.16 -0.40
CA ILE A 168 5.76 -5.18 0.57
C ILE A 168 6.76 -5.88 1.48
N SER A 169 8.05 -5.56 1.36
CA SER A 169 9.08 -6.30 2.10
C SER A 169 10.17 -5.45 2.74
N ASN A 170 10.59 -5.83 3.95
CA ASN A 170 11.74 -5.23 4.64
C ASN A 170 11.67 -3.69 4.81
N ASN A 171 10.48 -3.11 4.83
CA ASN A 171 10.31 -1.68 5.08
C ASN A 171 10.37 -1.40 6.58
N ILE A 172 10.93 -0.25 6.95
CA ILE A 172 10.90 0.28 8.32
C ILE A 172 9.93 1.44 8.33
N ILE A 173 8.86 1.31 9.10
CA ILE A 173 7.82 2.34 9.26
C ILE A 173 7.78 2.73 10.74
N GLY A 174 8.14 3.97 11.07
CA GLY A 174 8.22 4.46 12.43
C GLY A 174 7.46 5.76 12.67
N ASN A 175 6.96 5.96 13.89
CA ASN A 175 6.36 7.21 14.38
C ASN A 175 5.44 7.91 13.35
N LEU A 176 4.21 7.41 13.19
CA LEU A 176 3.18 8.23 12.53
C LEU A 176 2.89 9.44 13.43
N VAL A 177 2.71 10.63 12.88
CA VAL A 177 2.33 11.81 13.67
C VAL A 177 0.97 12.26 13.16
N PRO A 178 -0.13 11.92 13.84
CA PRO A 178 -1.45 12.29 13.36
C PRO A 178 -1.61 13.81 13.39
N VAL A 179 -1.74 14.41 12.21
CA VAL A 179 -2.04 15.84 12.07
C VAL A 179 -3.56 16.04 11.89
N GLY A 180 -4.19 16.80 12.80
CA GLY A 180 -5.35 17.63 12.45
C GLY A 180 -6.72 17.02 12.11
N PHE A 181 -6.95 15.70 12.10
CA PHE A 181 -8.23 14.92 12.26
C PHE A 181 -8.30 13.67 11.34
N THR A 182 -8.79 12.56 11.93
CA THR A 182 -9.30 11.29 11.34
C THR A 182 -8.35 10.34 10.58
N ASN A 183 -8.16 9.19 11.24
CA ASN A 183 -8.48 7.85 10.74
C ASN A 183 -7.70 7.31 9.54
N ARG A 184 -6.43 6.93 9.71
CA ARG A 184 -5.89 5.84 8.88
C ARG A 184 -4.74 5.08 9.53
N ASP A 185 -4.57 3.87 9.02
CA ASP A 185 -3.59 2.84 9.39
C ASP A 185 -2.17 3.15 8.89
N ALA A 186 -1.15 2.52 9.48
CA ALA A 186 0.21 2.64 8.94
C ALA A 186 0.28 2.06 7.52
N ILE A 187 -0.33 0.90 7.32
CA ILE A 187 -0.49 0.24 6.03
C ILE A 187 -1.97 -0.05 5.83
N SER A 188 -2.52 0.41 4.71
CA SER A 188 -3.91 0.15 4.32
C SER A 188 -3.96 -0.41 2.91
N ILE A 189 -4.66 -1.51 2.73
CA ILE A 189 -4.73 -2.27 1.48
C ILE A 189 -6.20 -2.60 1.21
N SER A 190 -6.71 -2.17 0.06
CA SER A 190 -8.08 -2.48 -0.35
C SER A 190 -8.19 -3.12 -1.72
N ALA A 191 -9.12 -4.05 -1.85
CA ALA A 191 -9.60 -4.52 -3.14
C ALA A 191 -11.08 -4.14 -3.33
N GLU A 192 -11.33 -3.31 -4.33
CA GLU A 192 -12.65 -2.77 -4.64
C GLU A 192 -13.13 -3.26 -6.02
N ASP A 193 -14.45 -3.37 -6.19
CA ASP A 193 -15.11 -3.54 -7.50
C ASP A 193 -14.48 -4.59 -8.44
N ASP A 194 -14.76 -5.89 -8.21
CA ASP A 194 -14.41 -7.00 -9.13
C ASP A 194 -12.90 -7.09 -9.45
N SER A 195 -12.08 -6.44 -8.63
CA SER A 195 -10.63 -6.49 -8.74
C SER A 195 -10.08 -7.76 -8.11
N ASN A 196 -8.95 -8.23 -8.62
CA ASN A 196 -8.18 -9.33 -8.06
C ASN A 196 -6.83 -8.80 -7.57
N LEU A 197 -6.61 -8.88 -6.27
CA LEU A 197 -5.44 -8.33 -5.59
C LEU A 197 -4.74 -9.43 -4.79
N ASP A 198 -3.50 -9.73 -5.19
CA ASP A 198 -2.62 -10.63 -4.46
C ASP A 198 -1.54 -9.82 -3.73
N VAL A 199 -1.34 -10.09 -2.45
CA VAL A 199 -0.44 -9.33 -1.59
C VAL A 199 0.47 -10.24 -0.79
N LEU A 200 1.76 -9.92 -0.80
CA LEU A 200 2.78 -10.52 0.06
C LEU A 200 3.40 -9.46 0.98
N LEU A 201 3.30 -9.65 2.29
CA LEU A 201 3.98 -8.83 3.30
C LEU A 201 5.02 -9.66 4.02
N THR A 202 6.30 -9.28 3.95
CA THR A 202 7.40 -10.02 4.60
C THR A 202 8.45 -9.10 5.24
N GLY A 203 8.92 -9.41 6.45
CA GLY A 203 10.04 -8.70 7.08
C GLY A 203 9.85 -7.21 7.37
N ASN A 204 8.62 -6.68 7.30
CA ASN A 204 8.39 -5.26 7.59
C ASN A 204 8.42 -5.01 9.10
N ASN A 205 9.03 -3.89 9.51
CA ASN A 205 9.00 -3.44 10.89
C ASN A 205 8.17 -2.15 10.99
N VAL A 206 6.96 -2.27 11.53
CA VAL A 206 5.96 -1.21 11.56
C VAL A 206 5.64 -0.85 13.00
N THR A 207 5.88 0.40 13.35
CA THR A 207 5.52 0.97 14.65
C THR A 207 4.57 2.15 14.44
N SER A 208 3.32 1.96 14.84
CA SER A 208 2.33 3.03 14.99
C SER A 208 2.28 3.51 16.44
N ASN A 209 1.80 4.73 16.65
CA ASN A 209 1.52 5.34 17.95
C ASN A 209 0.08 5.90 18.01
N THR A 210 -0.81 5.42 17.14
CA THR A 210 -2.20 5.85 17.03
C THR A 210 -3.07 5.21 18.11
N THR A 211 -3.97 5.98 18.73
CA THR A 211 -4.91 5.47 19.75
C THR A 211 -6.21 4.91 19.19
N THR A 212 -6.52 5.20 17.92
CA THR A 212 -7.84 4.92 17.32
C THR A 212 -7.76 4.16 16.00
N GLN A 213 -6.57 3.76 15.56
CA GLN A 213 -6.35 3.14 14.25
C GLN A 213 -5.33 2.02 14.33
N GLU A 214 -5.46 1.12 13.38
CA GLU A 214 -4.72 -0.11 13.26
C GLU A 214 -3.30 0.13 12.73
N VAL A 215 -2.42 -0.85 12.93
CA VAL A 215 -1.10 -0.82 12.29
C VAL A 215 -1.23 -1.28 10.84
N LEU A 216 -1.99 -2.35 10.62
CA LEU A 216 -2.28 -2.91 9.30
C LEU A 216 -3.79 -3.10 9.16
N ASN A 217 -4.35 -2.58 8.08
CA ASN A 217 -5.72 -2.83 7.68
C ASN A 217 -5.78 -3.37 6.25
N ILE A 218 -6.44 -4.51 6.08
CA ILE A 218 -6.64 -5.16 4.78
C ILE A 218 -8.13 -5.42 4.62
N PHE A 219 -8.72 -4.90 3.55
CA PHE A 219 -10.16 -5.07 3.36
C PHE A 219 -10.59 -5.22 1.91
N THR A 220 -11.75 -5.80 1.73
CA THR A 220 -12.49 -5.75 0.46
C THR A 220 -13.67 -4.78 0.60
N ASP A 221 -14.01 -4.08 -0.48
CA ASP A 221 -15.19 -3.22 -0.52
C ASP A 221 -15.92 -3.34 -1.86
N ARG A 222 -17.19 -3.72 -1.79
CA ARG A 222 -18.09 -3.69 -2.94
C ARG A 222 -18.77 -2.32 -3.06
N VAL A 223 -18.11 -1.41 -3.77
CA VAL A 223 -18.64 -0.08 -4.08
C VAL A 223 -19.85 -0.15 -5.03
N THR A 224 -19.83 -1.07 -6.01
CA THR A 224 -20.92 -1.26 -6.99
C THR A 224 -21.54 -2.66 -6.91
N GLY A 225 -22.88 -2.73 -6.85
CA GLY A 225 -23.61 -3.98 -6.78
C GLY A 225 -23.40 -4.90 -8.00
N GLY A 226 -23.18 -6.19 -7.73
CA GLY A 226 -22.90 -7.21 -8.76
C GLY A 226 -21.42 -7.59 -8.88
N ASN A 227 -20.53 -6.79 -8.29
CA ASN A 227 -19.11 -7.05 -8.26
C ASN A 227 -18.73 -7.96 -7.07
N THR A 228 -17.61 -8.65 -7.22
CA THR A 228 -17.04 -9.72 -6.39
C THR A 228 -15.52 -9.51 -6.26
N PRO A 229 -15.05 -8.49 -5.53
CA PRO A 229 -13.62 -8.29 -5.35
C PRO A 229 -12.98 -9.50 -4.64
N VAL A 230 -11.77 -9.85 -5.05
CA VAL A 230 -10.96 -10.93 -4.49
C VAL A 230 -9.65 -10.36 -3.98
N LEU A 231 -9.33 -10.65 -2.73
CA LEU A 231 -8.07 -10.28 -2.11
C LEU A 231 -7.41 -11.50 -1.47
N ASN A 232 -6.20 -11.83 -1.92
CA ASN A 232 -5.36 -12.86 -1.32
C ASN A 232 -4.20 -12.19 -0.57
N ALA A 233 -4.14 -12.36 0.75
CA ALA A 233 -3.10 -11.80 1.60
C ALA A 233 -2.24 -12.91 2.20
N THR A 234 -0.95 -12.90 1.87
CA THR A 234 0.07 -13.68 2.57
C THR A 234 0.94 -12.75 3.40
N ILE A 235 0.85 -12.86 4.72
CA ILE A 235 1.56 -12.02 5.71
C ILE A 235 2.50 -12.95 6.46
N ASP A 236 3.71 -13.16 5.93
CA ASP A 236 4.51 -14.32 6.28
C ASP A 236 5.99 -13.99 6.59
N ASN A 237 6.66 -14.98 7.19
CA ASN A 237 8.05 -15.03 7.60
C ASN A 237 8.84 -16.14 6.84
N SER A 238 8.44 -16.55 5.64
CA SER A 238 9.21 -17.54 4.86
C SER A 238 10.63 -17.09 4.49
N SER A 239 10.95 -15.79 4.62
CA SER A 239 12.27 -15.22 4.34
C SER A 239 13.20 -15.08 5.56
N GLY A 240 12.77 -15.45 6.77
CA GLY A 240 13.62 -15.51 7.98
C GLY A 240 13.60 -14.28 8.89
N THR A 241 12.90 -13.22 8.50
CA THR A 241 12.48 -12.12 9.39
C THR A 241 10.98 -11.89 9.21
N GLY A 242 10.19 -12.13 10.24
CA GLY A 242 8.74 -11.93 10.18
C GLY A 242 8.37 -10.46 10.20
N ASN A 243 7.13 -10.13 9.88
CA ASN A 243 6.67 -8.76 10.09
C ASN A 243 6.55 -8.48 11.59
N THR A 244 6.91 -7.29 12.01
CA THR A 244 6.67 -6.76 13.35
C THR A 244 5.65 -5.64 13.25
N PHE A 245 4.49 -5.82 13.88
CA PHE A 245 3.43 -4.81 13.95
C PHE A 245 3.28 -4.36 15.40
N THR A 246 3.75 -3.17 15.71
CA THR A 246 3.71 -2.60 17.06
C THR A 246 2.78 -1.40 17.10
N ASN A 247 1.77 -1.44 17.95
CA ASN A 247 1.04 -0.24 18.36
C ASN A 247 1.58 0.20 19.72
N SER A 248 2.42 1.23 19.71
CA SER A 248 3.09 1.75 20.91
C SER A 248 2.14 2.52 21.84
N ASN A 249 0.93 2.85 21.39
CA ASN A 249 -0.09 3.53 22.18
C ASN A 249 -1.12 2.50 22.64
N GLY A 250 -0.79 1.74 23.68
CA GLY A 250 -1.46 0.49 24.08
C GLY A 250 -2.88 0.61 24.64
N GLY A 251 -3.75 1.43 24.07
CA GLY A 251 -5.02 1.84 24.69
C GLY A 251 -6.26 1.97 23.80
N GLY A 252 -6.32 1.50 22.53
CA GLY A 252 -7.62 1.61 21.84
C GLY A 252 -7.88 0.87 20.54
N ALA A 253 -6.91 0.69 19.64
CA ALA A 253 -7.16 0.09 18.32
C ALA A 253 -6.40 -1.21 18.12
N ASP A 254 -6.99 -2.11 17.34
CA ASP A 254 -6.39 -3.40 17.03
C ASP A 254 -5.08 -3.25 16.28
N ASN A 255 -4.18 -4.22 16.39
CA ASN A 255 -2.91 -4.13 15.66
C ASN A 255 -3.11 -4.42 14.18
N VAL A 256 -3.82 -5.50 13.88
CA VAL A 256 -4.09 -5.98 12.54
C VAL A 256 -5.58 -6.21 12.41
N VAL A 257 -6.21 -5.57 11.42
CA VAL A 257 -7.59 -5.82 11.03
C VAL A 257 -7.58 -6.36 9.61
N ILE A 258 -8.34 -7.44 9.40
CA ILE A 258 -8.62 -7.96 8.06
C ILE A 258 -10.12 -8.16 7.95
N GLU A 259 -10.76 -7.54 6.96
CA GLU A 259 -12.22 -7.51 6.90
C GLU A 259 -12.83 -7.66 5.49
N THR A 260 -13.96 -8.36 5.44
CA THR A 260 -14.91 -8.21 4.33
C THR A 260 -16.04 -7.28 4.77
N LEU A 261 -16.44 -6.36 3.89
CA LEU A 261 -17.44 -5.33 4.15
C LEU A 261 -18.82 -5.67 3.56
N ASP A 262 -18.93 -6.61 2.61
CA ASP A 262 -20.20 -6.94 1.94
C ASP A 262 -20.32 -8.42 1.48
N VAL A 263 -21.54 -8.84 1.10
CA VAL A 263 -21.98 -10.24 0.90
C VAL A 263 -21.40 -10.99 -0.30
N ALA A 264 -20.63 -10.33 -1.18
CA ALA A 264 -20.11 -10.92 -2.42
C ALA A 264 -18.58 -10.90 -2.51
N GLU A 265 -17.92 -10.50 -1.43
CA GLU A 265 -16.47 -10.29 -1.41
C GLU A 265 -15.74 -11.57 -1.01
N THR A 266 -14.49 -11.72 -1.46
CA THR A 266 -13.68 -12.88 -1.11
C THR A 266 -12.33 -12.43 -0.57
N ILE A 267 -12.02 -12.86 0.65
CA ILE A 267 -10.69 -12.76 1.23
C ILE A 267 -10.13 -14.15 1.49
N CYS A 268 -8.86 -14.35 1.14
CA CYS A 268 -8.03 -15.45 1.64
C CYS A 268 -6.84 -14.87 2.41
N VAL A 269 -6.62 -15.37 3.64
CA VAL A 269 -5.49 -14.96 4.49
C VAL A 269 -4.60 -16.15 4.84
N ASN A 270 -3.30 -15.96 4.65
CA ASN A 270 -2.26 -16.76 5.27
C ASN A 270 -1.36 -15.87 6.12
N MET A 271 -1.37 -16.06 7.44
CA MET A 271 -0.58 -15.22 8.35
C MET A 271 0.26 -16.07 9.32
N SER A 272 1.59 -15.98 9.20
CA SER A 272 2.51 -16.74 10.04
C SER A 272 3.83 -16.05 10.31
N GLY A 273 4.41 -16.36 11.47
CA GLY A 273 5.74 -15.92 11.89
C GLY A 273 5.85 -14.43 12.20
N ASN A 274 4.73 -13.73 12.39
CA ASN A 274 4.71 -12.31 12.71
C ASN A 274 4.84 -12.08 14.23
N THR A 275 5.38 -10.91 14.58
CA THR A 275 5.39 -10.39 15.97
C THR A 275 4.36 -9.27 16.07
N ILE A 276 3.32 -9.47 16.87
CA ILE A 276 2.31 -8.45 17.16
C ILE A 276 2.58 -7.93 18.57
N ALA A 277 2.68 -6.61 18.74
CA ALA A 277 3.00 -6.00 20.03
C ALA A 277 2.17 -4.75 20.28
N GLY A 278 1.94 -4.42 21.56
CA GLY A 278 1.00 -3.38 21.95
C GLY A 278 -0.32 -3.99 22.40
N VAL A 279 -1.39 -3.77 21.64
CA VAL A 279 -2.72 -4.36 21.91
C VAL A 279 -2.73 -5.88 21.65
N ASN A 280 -1.81 -6.36 20.80
CA ASN A 280 -1.54 -7.77 20.52
C ASN A 280 -2.76 -8.51 19.93
N THR A 281 -3.46 -7.86 18.99
CA THR A 281 -4.68 -8.40 18.38
C THR A 281 -4.57 -8.59 16.87
N ILE A 282 -5.25 -9.61 16.38
CA ILE A 282 -5.55 -9.84 14.96
C ILE A 282 -7.08 -9.98 14.87
N ASP A 283 -7.77 -8.95 14.42
CA ASP A 283 -9.22 -8.99 14.19
C ASP A 283 -9.50 -9.49 12.76
N LEU A 284 -10.35 -10.51 12.67
CA LEU A 284 -10.84 -11.07 11.43
C LEU A 284 -12.35 -10.82 11.35
N THR A 285 -12.75 -9.76 10.67
CA THR A 285 -14.15 -9.33 10.61
C THR A 285 -14.81 -9.71 9.29
N HIS A 286 -15.76 -10.65 9.35
CA HIS A 286 -16.53 -11.10 8.19
C HIS A 286 -17.94 -10.52 8.19
N SER A 287 -18.15 -9.44 7.44
CA SER A 287 -19.49 -8.85 7.24
C SER A 287 -20.30 -9.56 6.16
N GLY A 288 -19.64 -10.26 5.24
CA GLY A 288 -20.28 -11.03 4.19
C GLY A 288 -19.30 -11.68 3.20
N GLY A 289 -19.85 -12.48 2.27
CA GLY A 289 -19.05 -13.13 1.24
C GLY A 289 -18.34 -14.38 1.75
N THR A 290 -17.05 -14.49 1.43
CA THR A 290 -16.18 -15.60 1.83
C THR A 290 -14.94 -15.06 2.54
N PHE A 291 -14.69 -15.56 3.75
CA PHE A 291 -13.46 -15.30 4.49
C PHE A 291 -12.76 -16.62 4.80
N ASN A 292 -11.66 -16.87 4.09
CA ASN A 292 -10.87 -18.07 4.19
C ASN A 292 -9.55 -17.80 4.90
N VAL A 293 -9.18 -18.70 5.81
CA VAL A 293 -7.91 -18.67 6.54
C VAL A 293 -7.20 -20.01 6.37
N THR A 294 -5.92 -19.95 6.01
CA THR A 294 -5.11 -21.15 5.75
C THR A 294 -4.75 -21.91 7.03
N GLN A 295 -4.56 -21.20 8.15
CA GLN A 295 -4.28 -21.79 9.45
C GLN A 295 -5.42 -22.74 9.86
N ALA A 296 -5.09 -23.84 10.54
CA ALA A 296 -6.04 -24.90 10.83
C ALA A 296 -7.18 -24.48 11.79
N SER A 297 -6.95 -23.45 12.60
CA SER A 297 -7.89 -22.89 13.57
C SER A 297 -7.41 -21.51 14.04
N GLU A 298 -8.26 -20.80 14.78
CA GLU A 298 -7.92 -19.59 15.52
C GLU A 298 -6.65 -19.79 16.37
N ALA A 299 -6.64 -20.79 17.25
CA ALA A 299 -5.47 -21.11 18.10
C ALA A 299 -4.20 -21.44 17.30
N ALA A 300 -4.32 -22.03 16.10
CA ALA A 300 -3.16 -22.26 15.24
C ALA A 300 -2.61 -20.96 14.67
N MET A 301 -3.47 -19.98 14.38
CA MET A 301 -3.08 -18.63 13.94
C MET A 301 -2.45 -17.83 15.08
N GLU A 302 -2.99 -17.90 16.30
CA GLU A 302 -2.36 -17.29 17.48
C GLU A 302 -0.94 -17.83 17.68
N ALA A 303 -0.79 -19.15 17.68
CA ALA A 303 0.49 -19.83 17.85
C ALA A 303 1.48 -19.48 16.73
N ALA A 304 1.00 -19.35 15.49
CA ALA A 304 1.83 -18.95 14.36
C ALA A 304 2.32 -17.49 14.46
N ASN A 305 1.64 -16.62 15.20
CA ASN A 305 1.92 -15.19 15.28
C ASN A 305 2.31 -14.72 16.69
N GLY A 306 3.15 -15.52 17.37
CA GLY A 306 3.75 -15.13 18.64
C GLY A 306 2.78 -15.07 19.83
N GLY A 307 1.61 -15.70 19.73
CA GLY A 307 0.56 -15.64 20.75
C GLY A 307 -0.29 -14.37 20.69
N ALA A 308 -0.41 -13.74 19.51
CA ALA A 308 -1.39 -12.69 19.27
C ALA A 308 -2.82 -13.23 19.54
N ASN A 309 -3.68 -12.40 20.13
CA ASN A 309 -5.07 -12.71 20.38
C ASN A 309 -5.85 -12.57 19.07
N VAL A 310 -6.32 -13.70 18.51
CA VAL A 310 -7.07 -13.69 17.25
C VAL A 310 -8.55 -13.57 17.55
N ILE A 311 -9.24 -12.61 16.93
CA ILE A 311 -10.65 -12.31 17.21
C ILE A 311 -11.45 -12.49 15.91
N PRO A 312 -12.01 -13.68 15.66
CA PRO A 312 -12.90 -13.86 14.52
C PRO A 312 -14.32 -13.35 14.83
N THR A 313 -14.80 -12.43 14.01
CA THR A 313 -16.19 -11.94 14.02
C THR A 313 -16.90 -12.39 12.75
N GLY A 314 -18.07 -13.04 12.89
CA GLY A 314 -18.81 -13.60 11.75
C GLY A 314 -18.39 -15.03 11.41
N THR A 315 -18.42 -15.38 10.11
CA THR A 315 -18.16 -16.75 9.63
C THR A 315 -16.79 -16.82 8.94
N VAL A 316 -15.73 -16.92 9.76
CA VAL A 316 -14.36 -17.15 9.27
C VAL A 316 -14.12 -18.66 9.09
N THR A 317 -13.72 -19.08 7.90
CA THR A 317 -13.49 -20.50 7.58
C THR A 317 -12.00 -20.80 7.60
N PHE A 318 -11.57 -21.58 8.61
CA PHE A 318 -10.18 -22.01 8.77
C PHE A 318 -9.86 -23.29 7.97
N ASN A 319 -8.58 -23.67 7.95
CA ASN A 319 -8.05 -24.87 7.29
C ASN A 319 -8.32 -24.90 5.77
N GLN A 320 -8.19 -23.75 5.13
CA GLN A 320 -8.39 -23.59 3.69
C GLN A 320 -7.08 -23.80 2.90
N PRO A 321 -7.14 -24.11 1.60
CA PRO A 321 -5.96 -24.18 0.74
C PRO A 321 -5.16 -22.87 0.76
N ALA A 322 -3.88 -22.95 0.37
CA ALA A 322 -3.01 -21.79 0.28
C ALA A 322 -3.64 -20.69 -0.60
N CYS A 323 -3.53 -19.44 -0.15
CA CYS A 323 -3.95 -18.28 -0.92
C CYS A 323 -3.10 -18.12 -2.17
N ALA A 324 -3.63 -17.43 -3.18
CA ALA A 324 -2.81 -17.01 -4.31
C ALA A 324 -1.67 -16.09 -3.81
N LEU A 325 -0.54 -16.16 -4.51
CA LEU A 325 0.64 -15.37 -4.22
C LEU A 325 0.90 -14.44 -5.40
N PRO A 326 1.46 -13.24 -5.14
CA PRO A 326 1.87 -12.34 -6.21
C PRO A 326 2.74 -13.04 -7.25
N THR A 327 2.44 -12.83 -8.54
CA THR A 327 3.18 -13.42 -9.67
C THR A 327 4.23 -12.47 -10.28
N ILE A 328 4.77 -11.59 -9.44
CA ILE A 328 5.73 -10.55 -9.84
C ILE A 328 6.95 -11.17 -10.55
N PRO A 329 7.28 -10.73 -11.78
CA PRO A 329 8.41 -11.22 -12.56
C PRO A 329 9.80 -10.76 -12.05
#